data_AF-A0A0K2RSJ3-F1
#
_entry.id   AF-A0A0K2RSJ3-F1
#
_cell.length_a   1.000
_cell.length_b   1.000
_cell.length_c   1.000
_cell.angle_alpha   90.00
_cell.angle_beta   90.00
_cell.angle_gamma   90.00
#
_symmetry.space_group_name_H-M   'P 1'
#
loop_
_entity.id
_entity.type
_entity.pdbx_description
1 polymer ?
#
loop_
_entity_poly.entity_id
_entity_poly.type
_entity_poly.pdbx_seq_one_letter_code
_entity_poly.pdbx_strand_id
1 'polypeptide(L)'
;MDGRSGLDAVIFPAAADVGPADMDVNEPSADLGWRNGVWVANGNLVPRHLGIPTVTVPMGTMSDIGMPVGLTFAGRAYDDTALLSLAAAFEGTGERRTAPPRTPRLD
;
A
#
# COMPACT_ATOMS: atom_id res chain seq x y z
N MET A 1 -11.55 6.61 21.29
CA MET A 1 -12.87 6.06 20.95
C MET A 1 -12.91 4.64 21.46
N ASP A 2 -13.83 4.34 22.37
CA ASP A 2 -14.53 3.05 22.31
C ASP A 2 -15.33 3.11 20.99
N GLY A 3 -14.64 2.82 19.88
CA GLY A 3 -15.19 3.02 18.55
C GLY A 3 -16.29 1.98 18.34
N ARG A 4 -17.51 2.43 18.06
CA ARG A 4 -18.77 1.63 17.97
C ARG A 4 -18.71 0.27 17.24
N SER A 5 -17.66 0.00 16.48
CA SER A 5 -17.47 -1.22 15.68
C SER A 5 -16.43 -2.21 16.23
N GLY A 6 -15.71 -1.90 17.31
CA GLY A 6 -14.77 -2.85 17.95
C GLY A 6 -13.62 -3.30 17.05
N LEU A 7 -13.19 -2.46 16.10
CA LEU A 7 -12.12 -2.78 15.14
C LEU A 7 -10.74 -2.47 15.71
N ASP A 8 -9.81 -3.39 15.54
CA ASP A 8 -8.39 -3.20 15.92
C ASP A 8 -7.61 -2.37 14.89
N ALA A 9 -7.94 -2.50 13.60
CA ALA A 9 -7.36 -1.74 12.50
C ALA A 9 -8.30 -1.67 11.29
N VAL A 10 -8.03 -0.74 10.37
CA VAL A 10 -8.64 -0.68 9.03
C VAL A 10 -7.56 -1.04 8.01
N ILE A 11 -7.87 -1.95 7.08
CA ILE A 11 -6.87 -2.51 6.16
C ILE A 11 -7.35 -2.38 4.72
N PHE A 12 -6.47 -1.92 3.82
CA PHE A 12 -6.78 -1.71 2.40
C PHE A 12 -5.53 -1.80 1.52
N PRO A 13 -5.64 -2.15 0.23
CA PRO A 13 -4.52 -2.02 -0.72
C PRO A 13 -3.97 -0.59 -0.73
N ALA A 14 -2.64 -0.45 -0.74
CA ALA A 14 -1.99 0.86 -0.66
C ALA A 14 -2.32 1.76 -1.86
N ALA A 15 -2.44 1.18 -3.06
CA ALA A 15 -2.85 1.85 -4.29
C ALA A 15 -3.87 0.96 -5.02
N ALA A 16 -4.67 1.57 -5.89
CA ALA A 16 -5.66 0.89 -6.72
C ALA A 16 -5.05 0.29 -8.00
N ASP A 17 -4.01 0.92 -8.54
CA ASP A 17 -3.28 0.50 -9.75
C ASP A 17 -1.89 1.19 -9.79
N VAL A 18 -1.11 0.95 -10.85
CA VAL A 18 0.19 1.57 -11.12
C VAL A 18 0.16 2.29 -12.47
N GLY A 19 0.46 3.60 -12.46
CA GLY A 19 0.53 4.40 -13.68
C GLY A 19 1.62 3.90 -14.65
N PRO A 20 1.34 3.83 -15.97
CA PRO A 20 2.37 3.52 -16.97
C PRO A 20 3.53 4.51 -16.93
N ALA A 21 4.73 4.04 -17.29
CA ALA A 21 5.96 4.82 -17.17
C ALA A 21 6.05 6.01 -18.15
N ASP A 22 5.23 6.06 -19.19
CA ASP A 22 5.19 7.09 -20.23
C ASP A 22 4.06 8.13 -20.03
N MET A 23 3.42 8.15 -18.85
CA MET A 23 2.28 9.01 -18.54
C MET A 23 2.58 10.52 -18.54
N ASP A 24 3.84 10.91 -18.62
CA ASP A 24 4.30 12.29 -18.76
C ASP A 24 4.23 12.80 -20.21
N VAL A 25 4.21 11.90 -21.20
CA VAL A 25 4.21 12.22 -22.63
C VAL A 25 3.07 11.56 -23.42
N ASN A 26 2.36 10.61 -22.83
CA ASN A 26 1.27 9.85 -23.47
C ASN A 26 -0.06 10.10 -22.74
N GLU A 27 -1.00 10.76 -23.41
CA GLU A 27 -2.29 11.18 -22.84
C GLU A 27 -3.15 10.00 -22.35
N PRO A 28 -3.38 8.92 -23.12
CA PRO A 28 -4.00 7.69 -22.60
C PRO A 28 -3.34 7.11 -21.34
N SER A 29 -2.01 7.14 -21.23
CA SER A 29 -1.29 6.69 -20.02
C SER A 29 -1.50 7.66 -18.86
N ALA A 30 -1.55 8.96 -19.14
CA ALA A 30 -1.89 9.99 -18.16
C ALA A 30 -3.30 9.80 -17.60
N ASP A 31 -4.28 9.49 -18.46
CA ASP A 31 -5.66 9.19 -18.05
C ASP A 31 -5.77 7.99 -17.10
N LEU A 32 -4.82 7.04 -17.15
CA LEU A 32 -4.72 5.94 -16.19
C LEU A 32 -4.03 6.41 -14.90
N GLY A 33 -2.86 7.04 -15.03
CA GLY A 33 -2.03 7.45 -13.90
C GLY A 33 -2.65 8.54 -13.01
N TRP A 34 -3.49 9.42 -13.57
CA TRP A 34 -4.17 10.50 -12.83
C TRP A 34 -5.50 10.08 -12.16
N ARG A 35 -5.90 8.80 -12.26
CA ARG A 35 -7.11 8.31 -11.58
C ARG A 35 -6.96 8.32 -10.07
N ASN A 36 -8.09 8.56 -9.39
CA ASN A 36 -8.15 8.47 -7.94
C ASN A 36 -7.76 7.06 -7.47
N GLY A 37 -6.87 6.98 -6.47
CA GLY A 37 -6.26 5.72 -6.01
C GLY A 37 -5.00 5.30 -6.75
N VAL A 38 -4.64 5.97 -7.86
CA VAL A 38 -3.39 5.74 -8.63
C VAL A 38 -2.45 6.92 -8.48
N TRP A 39 -2.94 8.13 -8.76
CA TRP A 39 -2.15 9.38 -8.68
C TRP A 39 -1.66 9.68 -7.26
N VAL A 40 -2.43 9.22 -6.29
CA VAL A 40 -2.19 9.27 -4.85
C VAL A 40 -2.71 7.95 -4.28
N ALA A 41 -1.99 7.43 -3.30
CA ALA A 41 -2.37 6.23 -2.57
C ALA A 41 -3.81 6.32 -1.99
N ASN A 42 -4.42 5.16 -1.77
CA ASN A 42 -5.76 5.06 -1.20
C ASN A 42 -5.85 5.80 0.14
N GLY A 43 -6.86 6.67 0.28
CA GLY A 43 -7.03 7.58 1.41
C GLY A 43 -6.78 9.06 1.08
N ASN A 44 -6.15 9.36 -0.07
CA ASN A 44 -5.87 10.73 -0.50
C ASN A 44 -5.16 11.52 0.62
N LEU A 45 -5.66 12.71 0.97
CA LEU A 45 -5.04 13.56 1.98
C LEU A 45 -5.36 13.14 3.43
N VAL A 46 -6.42 12.33 3.63
CA VAL A 46 -7.02 12.10 4.96
C VAL A 46 -6.04 11.50 5.97
N PRO A 47 -5.29 10.42 5.65
CA PRO A 47 -4.40 9.80 6.63
C PRO A 47 -3.34 10.75 7.18
N ARG A 48 -2.87 11.69 6.36
CA ARG A 48 -1.84 12.66 6.76
C ARG A 48 -2.44 13.87 7.44
N HIS A 49 -3.50 14.44 6.89
CA HIS A 49 -4.14 15.63 7.45
C HIS A 49 -4.66 15.38 8.87
N LEU A 50 -5.11 14.18 9.17
CA LEU A 50 -5.66 13.82 10.49
C LEU A 50 -4.67 13.09 11.41
N GLY A 51 -3.41 12.92 11.00
CA GLY A 51 -2.40 12.23 11.82
C GLY A 51 -2.73 10.77 12.11
N ILE A 52 -3.36 10.07 11.16
CA ILE A 52 -3.71 8.65 11.31
C ILE A 52 -2.44 7.82 11.09
N PRO A 53 -1.99 6.99 12.06
CA PRO A 53 -0.83 6.14 11.87
C PRO A 53 -1.14 5.00 10.89
N THR A 54 -0.16 4.68 10.04
CA THR A 54 -0.29 3.64 9.02
C THR A 54 1.00 2.83 8.89
N VAL A 55 0.88 1.51 8.77
CA VAL A 55 1.98 0.59 8.41
C VAL A 55 1.63 -0.10 7.10
N THR A 56 2.57 -0.19 6.16
CA THR A 56 2.37 -0.85 4.87
C THR A 56 3.36 -1.99 4.70
N VAL A 57 2.87 -3.17 4.31
CA VAL A 57 3.64 -4.41 4.08
C VAL A 57 3.37 -4.97 2.68
N PRO A 58 4.21 -5.87 2.13
CA PRO A 58 3.97 -6.45 0.81
C PRO A 58 2.68 -7.28 0.78
N MET A 59 1.73 -6.92 -0.08
CA MET A 59 0.53 -7.72 -0.35
C MET A 59 0.80 -8.83 -1.37
N GLY A 60 1.74 -8.58 -2.29
CA GLY A 60 2.16 -9.51 -3.33
C GLY A 60 2.58 -8.79 -4.60
N THR A 61 2.75 -9.57 -5.66
CA THR A 61 3.11 -9.10 -7.01
C THR A 61 1.96 -9.39 -7.96
N MET A 62 1.52 -8.39 -8.72
CA MET A 62 0.45 -8.55 -9.70
C MET A 62 0.90 -9.49 -10.81
N SER A 63 0.10 -10.54 -11.07
CA SER A 63 0.50 -11.65 -11.96
C SER A 63 0.55 -11.30 -13.44
N ASP A 64 -0.13 -10.23 -13.85
CA ASP A 64 -0.26 -9.73 -15.21
C ASP A 64 0.89 -8.79 -15.61
N ILE A 65 1.29 -7.86 -14.72
CA ILE A 65 2.31 -6.83 -15.03
C ILE A 65 3.58 -6.95 -14.18
N GLY A 66 3.62 -7.84 -13.19
CA GLY A 66 4.81 -8.10 -12.38
C GLY A 66 5.17 -6.98 -11.39
N MET A 67 4.28 -6.02 -11.16
CA MET A 67 4.49 -4.92 -10.22
C MET A 67 4.03 -5.29 -8.80
N PRO A 68 4.80 -4.96 -7.75
CA PRO A 68 4.39 -5.20 -6.37
C PRO A 68 3.31 -4.21 -5.92
N VAL A 69 2.45 -4.65 -5.00
CA VAL A 69 1.44 -3.81 -4.33
C VAL A 69 1.51 -4.02 -2.82
N GLY A 70 1.32 -2.94 -2.06
CA GLY A 70 1.32 -2.96 -0.60
C GLY A 70 -0.08 -3.16 0.00
N LEU A 71 -0.12 -3.68 1.23
CA LEU A 71 -1.30 -3.72 2.10
C LEU A 71 -1.08 -2.73 3.25
N THR A 72 -1.94 -1.71 3.35
CA THR A 72 -1.85 -0.68 4.39
C THR A 72 -2.79 -0.99 5.53
N PHE A 73 -2.24 -1.01 6.74
CA PHE A 73 -2.95 -1.04 8.01
C PHE A 73 -3.02 0.39 8.55
N ALA A 74 -4.20 0.86 8.92
CA ALA A 74 -4.43 2.15 9.55
C ALA A 74 -5.02 1.96 10.96
N GLY A 75 -4.46 2.67 11.94
CA GLY A 75 -4.77 2.48 13.36
C GLY A 75 -5.27 3.74 14.06
N ARG A 76 -5.53 3.60 15.36
CA ARG A 76 -5.83 4.73 16.25
C ARG A 76 -4.58 5.59 16.46
N ALA A 77 -4.76 6.89 16.64
CA ALA A 77 -3.65 7.80 16.96
C ALA A 77 -2.85 7.26 18.16
N TYR A 78 -1.53 7.25 18.02
CA TYR A 78 -0.55 6.77 19.00
C TYR A 78 -0.57 5.27 19.32
N ASP A 79 -1.29 4.46 18.54
CA ASP A 79 -1.35 3.00 18.70
C ASP A 79 -0.39 2.26 17.75
N ASP A 80 0.71 2.92 17.40
CA ASP A 80 1.68 2.49 16.40
C ASP A 80 2.29 1.12 16.71
N THR A 81 2.56 0.81 17.98
CA THR A 81 3.11 -0.49 18.40
C THR A 81 2.14 -1.63 18.10
N ALA A 82 0.84 -1.45 18.35
CA ALA A 82 -0.16 -2.45 18.01
C ALA A 82 -0.27 -2.63 16.50
N LEU A 83 -0.22 -1.53 15.74
CA LEU A 83 -0.27 -1.54 14.28
C LEU A 83 0.95 -2.25 13.66
N LEU A 84 2.14 -1.99 14.19
CA LEU A 84 3.37 -2.70 13.82
C LEU A 84 3.27 -4.20 14.13
N SER A 85 2.69 -4.56 15.27
CA SER A 85 2.49 -5.97 15.66
C SER A 85 1.55 -6.70 14.69
N LEU A 86 0.45 -6.05 14.29
CA LEU A 86 -0.50 -6.59 13.30
C LEU A 86 0.17 -6.79 11.93
N ALA A 87 0.91 -5.79 11.47
CA ALA A 87 1.63 -5.85 10.19
C ALA A 87 2.68 -6.96 10.17
N ALA A 88 3.47 -7.09 11.25
CA ALA A 88 4.45 -8.15 11.41
C ALA A 88 3.79 -9.54 11.46
N ALA A 89 2.66 -9.68 12.17
CA ALA A 89 1.90 -10.92 12.19
C ALA A 89 1.39 -11.30 10.79
N PHE A 90 0.92 -10.33 9.99
CA PHE A 90 0.53 -10.57 8.61
C PHE A 90 1.72 -11.05 7.75
N GLU A 91 2.87 -10.38 7.83
CA GLU A 91 4.08 -10.81 7.11
C GLU A 91 4.50 -12.23 7.51
N GLY A 92 4.40 -12.58 8.80
CA GLY A 92 4.70 -13.92 9.30
C GLY A 92 3.81 -15.04 8.72
N THR A 93 2.71 -14.72 8.05
CA THR A 93 1.85 -15.71 7.38
C THR A 93 2.39 -16.19 6.03
N GLY A 94 3.39 -15.53 5.46
CA GLY A 94 3.99 -15.98 4.20
C GLY A 94 4.88 -14.96 3.50
N GLU A 95 5.72 -15.47 2.60
CA GLU A 95 6.68 -14.68 1.83
C GLU A 95 6.02 -14.07 0.59
N ARG A 96 5.69 -12.78 0.66
CA ARG A 96 5.03 -12.04 -0.44
C ARG A 96 5.96 -11.14 -1.24
N ARG A 97 7.19 -10.92 -0.74
CA ARG A 97 8.19 -10.09 -1.40
C ARG A 97 8.96 -10.90 -2.43
N THR A 98 9.05 -10.39 -3.65
CA THR A 98 9.92 -10.95 -4.71
C THR A 98 11.13 -10.04 -4.92
N ALA A 99 12.31 -10.61 -5.15
CA ALA A 99 13.48 -9.82 -5.55
C ALA A 99 13.24 -9.21 -6.95
N PRO A 100 13.54 -7.92 -7.17
CA PRO A 100 13.34 -7.31 -8.49
C PRO A 100 14.18 -8.02 -9.56
N PRO A 101 13.58 -8.48 -10.69
CA PRO A 101 14.29 -9.29 -11.69
C PRO A 101 15.35 -8.50 -12.47
N ARG A 102 15.27 -7.17 -12.47
CA ARG A 102 16.22 -6.28 -13.17
C ARG A 102 17.52 -6.05 -12.41
N THR A 103 17.63 -6.51 -11.16
CA THR A 103 18.79 -6.30 -10.28
C THR A 103 19.13 -7.58 -9.51
N PRO A 104 19.60 -8.63 -10.19
CA PRO A 104 20.04 -9.85 -9.52
C PRO A 104 21.31 -9.59 -8.69
N ARG A 105 21.61 -10.52 -7.77
CA ARG A 105 22.88 -10.53 -7.04
C ARG A 105 24.04 -10.69 -8.04
N LEU A 106 25.14 -9.96 -7.82
CA LEU A 106 26.39 -10.15 -8.56
C LEU A 106 27.21 -11.28 -7.91
N ASP A 107 27.94 -12.03 -8.73
CA ASP A 107 28.83 -13.10 -8.29
C ASP A 107 30.11 -12.57 -7.59
#